data_AF-A0A6I3WVT3-F1
#
_entry.id   AF-A0A6I3WVT3-F1
#
_cell.length_a   1.000
_cell.length_b   1.000
_cell.length_c   1.000
_cell.angle_alpha   90.00
_cell.angle_beta   90.00
_cell.angle_gamma   90.00
#
_symmetry.space_group_name_H-M   'P 1'
#
loop_
_entity.id
_entity.type
_entity.pdbx_description
1 polymer ?
#
loop_
_entity_poly.entity_id
_entity_poly.type
_entity_poly.pdbx_seq_one_letter_code
_entity_poly.pdbx_strand_id
1 'polypeptide(L)'
;MSGHSSRGLVRPFAQRLLSADLPGLSHAQRDQVAAFTVQRVDELPSVLRLGVEIIAAPMRIVVAIPGSGRAITWLIHHPLPLVGEYVRMIRSLAYTYIWEQWPLTLPDGSSPR
;
A
#
# COMPACT_ATOMS: atom_id res chain seq x y z
N MET A 1 -6.12 20.30 7.96
CA MET A 1 -5.62 20.38 6.56
C MET A 1 -4.53 19.32 6.31
N SER A 2 -4.80 18.03 6.57
CA SER A 2 -3.74 16.99 6.62
C SER A 2 -3.80 15.92 5.52
N GLY A 3 -4.93 15.77 4.81
CA GLY A 3 -5.11 14.71 3.78
C GLY A 3 -4.22 14.83 2.53
N HIS A 4 -3.48 15.93 2.37
CA HIS A 4 -2.49 16.07 1.29
C HIS A 4 -1.19 15.31 1.61
N SER A 5 -0.86 15.11 2.89
CA SER A 5 0.38 14.47 3.32
C SER A 5 0.31 12.95 3.14
N SER A 6 -0.74 12.31 3.68
CA SER A 6 -0.95 10.86 3.57
C SER A 6 -1.06 10.40 2.12
N ARG A 7 -1.78 11.16 1.28
CA ARG A 7 -1.89 10.86 -0.15
C ARG A 7 -0.53 10.82 -0.85
N GLY A 8 0.36 11.76 -0.54
CA GLY A 8 1.70 11.83 -1.12
C GLY A 8 2.65 10.75 -0.61
N LEU A 9 2.44 10.25 0.60
CA LEU A 9 3.32 9.28 1.27
C LEU A 9 2.88 7.82 1.08
N VAL A 10 1.59 7.55 1.28
CA VAL A 10 1.03 6.19 1.33
C VAL A 10 0.70 5.66 -0.06
N ARG A 11 0.14 6.49 -0.95
CA ARG A 11 -0.32 6.06 -2.28
C ARG A 11 0.78 5.40 -3.12
N PRO A 12 1.99 5.96 -3.27
CA PRO A 12 3.03 5.36 -4.11
C PRO A 12 3.50 4.01 -3.56
N PHE A 13 3.58 3.90 -2.23
CA PHE A 13 3.94 2.64 -1.59
C PHE A 13 2.85 1.57 -1.77
N ALA A 14 1.58 1.92 -1.54
CA ALA A 14 0.46 1.01 -1.73
C ALA A 14 0.37 0.49 -3.18
N GLN A 15 0.52 1.36 -4.18
CA GLN A 15 0.58 0.95 -5.59
C GLN A 15 1.73 -0.03 -5.86
N ARG A 16 2.90 0.22 -5.27
CA ARG A 16 4.08 -0.63 -5.48
C ARG A 16 3.94 -1.98 -4.80
N LEU A 17 3.42 -2.01 -3.57
CA LEU A 17 3.10 -3.21 -2.83
C LEU A 17 2.09 -4.06 -3.60
N LEU A 18 0.97 -3.46 -4.04
CA LEU A 18 -0.04 -4.16 -4.84
C LEU A 18 0.52 -4.69 -6.16
N SER A 19 1.42 -3.97 -6.83
CA SER A 19 2.06 -4.46 -8.05
C SER A 19 2.97 -5.66 -7.82
N ALA A 20 3.52 -5.81 -6.61
CA ALA A 20 4.40 -6.92 -6.25
C ALA A 20 3.59 -8.13 -5.76
N ASP A 21 2.57 -7.89 -4.94
CA ASP A 21 1.75 -8.94 -4.34
C ASP A 21 0.68 -9.49 -5.32
N LEU A 22 0.09 -8.62 -6.15
CA LEU A 22 -1.04 -8.93 -7.03
C LEU A 22 -0.77 -8.41 -8.46
N PRO A 23 0.14 -9.06 -9.22
CA PRO A 23 0.59 -8.58 -10.53
C PRO A 23 -0.53 -8.56 -11.59
N GLY A 24 -1.57 -9.38 -11.43
CA GLY A 24 -2.75 -9.45 -12.30
C GLY A 24 -3.76 -8.33 -12.08
N LEU A 25 -3.61 -7.52 -11.02
CA LEU A 25 -4.53 -6.42 -10.73
C LEU A 25 -4.33 -5.27 -11.73
N SER A 26 -5.41 -4.85 -12.39
CA SER A 26 -5.34 -3.76 -13.38
C SER A 26 -4.88 -2.44 -12.73
N HIS A 27 -4.30 -1.53 -13.52
CA HIS A 27 -3.85 -0.24 -13.00
C HIS A 27 -5.00 0.56 -12.36
N ALA A 28 -6.19 0.51 -12.95
CA ALA A 28 -7.38 1.18 -12.43
C ALA A 28 -7.82 0.61 -11.08
N GLN A 29 -7.81 -0.72 -10.92
CA GLN A 29 -8.10 -1.34 -9.63
C GLN A 29 -7.04 -0.99 -8.59
N ARG A 30 -5.76 -1.01 -8.95
CA ARG A 30 -4.67 -0.63 -8.03
C ARG A 30 -4.81 0.81 -7.55
N ASP A 31 -5.21 1.72 -8.43
CA ASP A 31 -5.49 3.10 -8.08
C ASP A 31 -6.67 3.25 -7.12
N GLN A 32 -7.76 2.51 -7.34
CA GLN A 32 -8.92 2.53 -6.44
C GLN A 32 -8.55 2.02 -5.04
N VAL A 33 -7.85 0.89 -4.97
CA VAL A 33 -7.40 0.30 -3.70
C VAL A 33 -6.44 1.25 -2.97
N ALA A 34 -5.49 1.85 -3.70
CA ALA A 34 -4.56 2.79 -3.09
C ALA A 34 -5.26 4.07 -2.58
N ALA A 35 -6.28 4.56 -3.30
CA ALA A 35 -7.09 5.70 -2.86
C ALA A 35 -7.90 5.37 -1.60
N PHE A 36 -8.50 4.17 -1.56
CA PHE A 36 -9.19 3.65 -0.38
C PHE A 36 -8.25 3.57 0.83
N THR A 37 -7.05 3.01 0.67
CA THR A 37 -6.07 2.91 1.75
C THR A 37 -5.66 4.29 2.29
N VAL A 38 -5.46 5.28 1.41
CA VAL A 38 -5.18 6.66 1.83
C VAL A 38 -6.33 7.22 2.65
N GLN A 39 -7.57 7.03 2.21
CA GLN A 39 -8.74 7.50 2.94
C GLN A 39 -8.82 6.87 4.34
N ARG A 40 -8.60 5.56 4.45
CA ARG A 40 -8.60 4.86 5.75
C ARG A 40 -7.50 5.36 6.69
N VAL A 41 -6.31 5.66 6.16
CA VAL A 41 -5.21 6.25 6.94
C VAL A 41 -5.56 7.67 7.41
N ASP A 42 -6.23 8.45 6.58
CA ASP A 42 -6.67 9.81 6.94
C ASP A 42 -7.73 9.82 8.05
N GLU A 43 -8.54 8.76 8.13
CA GLU A 43 -9.57 8.53 9.15
C GLU A 43 -8.98 8.02 10.50
N LEU A 44 -7.69 7.66 10.56
CA LEU A 44 -7.07 7.20 11.80
C LEU A 44 -6.97 8.30 12.87
N PRO A 45 -6.99 7.92 14.17
CA PRO A 45 -6.62 8.81 15.26
C PRO A 45 -5.27 9.47 15.01
N SER A 46 -5.13 10.75 15.38
CA SER A 46 -3.98 11.59 15.03
C SER A 46 -2.61 10.99 15.39
N VAL A 47 -2.50 10.32 16.53
CA VAL A 47 -1.27 9.66 17.00
C VAL A 47 -0.89 8.49 16.09
N LEU A 48 -1.87 7.67 15.69
CA LEU A 48 -1.65 6.55 14.78
C LEU A 48 -1.31 7.04 13.38
N ARG A 49 -2.01 8.07 12.90
CA ARG A 49 -1.70 8.70 11.62
C ARG A 49 -0.27 9.26 11.59
N LEU A 50 0.18 9.90 12.66
CA LEU A 50 1.56 10.40 12.78
C LEU A 50 2.57 9.24 12.69
N GLY A 51 2.31 8.13 13.38
CA GLY A 51 3.14 6.93 13.28
C GLY A 51 3.24 6.40 11.85
N VAL A 52 2.11 6.38 11.13
CA VAL A 52 2.06 5.98 9.72
C VAL A 52 2.84 6.95 8.83
N GLU A 53 2.70 8.26 9.03
CA GLU A 53 3.42 9.28 8.25
C GLU A 53 4.94 9.19 8.45
N ILE A 54 5.41 8.98 9.70
CA ILE A 54 6.83 8.80 10.03
C ILE A 54 7.43 7.62 9.28
N ILE A 55 6.71 6.50 9.16
CA ILE A 55 7.18 5.31 8.44
C ILE A 55 7.01 5.48 6.93
N ALA A 56 5.94 6.13 6.47
CA ALA A 56 5.67 6.31 5.05
C ALA A 56 6.64 7.31 4.37
N ALA A 57 7.15 8.30 5.11
CA ALA A 57 8.14 9.26 4.63
C ALA A 57 9.42 8.60 4.06
N PRO A 58 10.18 7.78 4.81
CA PRO A 58 11.35 7.10 4.27
C PRO A 58 10.97 6.10 3.16
N MET A 59 9.81 5.45 3.26
CA MET A 59 9.35 4.52 2.23
C MET A 59 9.11 5.20 0.88
N ARG A 60 8.57 6.42 0.90
CA ARG A 60 8.43 7.24 -0.32
C ARG A 60 9.80 7.53 -0.94
N ILE A 61 10.82 7.83 -0.14
CA ILE A 61 12.18 8.06 -0.63
C ILE A 61 12.70 6.80 -1.32
N VAL A 62 12.52 5.62 -0.70
CA VAL A 62 12.93 4.35 -1.31
C VAL A 62 12.22 4.10 -2.65
N VAL A 63 10.90 4.37 -2.72
CA VAL A 63 10.10 4.24 -3.95
C VAL A 63 10.54 5.22 -5.05
N ALA A 64 10.96 6.44 -4.68
CA ALA A 64 11.35 7.47 -5.63
C ALA A 64 12.72 7.25 -6.29
N ILE A 65 13.58 6.38 -5.74
CA ILE A 65 14.91 6.09 -6.27
C ILE A 65 14.80 5.17 -7.51
N PRO A 66 15.28 5.56 -8.71
CA PRO A 66 15.32 4.69 -9.88
C PRO A 66 16.18 3.44 -9.62
N GLY A 67 15.68 2.24 -9.97
CA GLY A 67 16.42 0.98 -9.77
C GLY A 67 16.27 0.34 -8.37
N SER A 68 15.53 0.98 -7.46
CA SER A 68 15.24 0.48 -6.10
C SER A 68 14.31 -0.75 -6.06
N GLY A 69 13.86 -1.26 -7.21
CA GLY A 69 12.91 -2.37 -7.29
C GLY A 69 13.30 -3.58 -6.44
N ARG A 70 14.59 -3.96 -6.45
CA ARG A 70 15.09 -5.06 -5.62
C ARG A 70 15.07 -4.74 -4.12
N ALA A 71 15.40 -3.51 -3.72
CA ALA A 71 15.36 -3.10 -2.32
C ALA A 71 13.92 -3.05 -1.78
N ILE A 72 12.99 -2.58 -2.59
CA ILE A 72 11.55 -2.55 -2.24
C ILE A 72 11.01 -3.97 -2.14
N THR A 73 11.26 -4.82 -3.14
CA THR A 73 10.85 -6.22 -3.08
C THR A 73 11.47 -6.92 -1.88
N TRP A 74 12.75 -6.71 -1.61
CA TRP A 74 13.41 -7.27 -0.42
C TRP A 74 12.72 -6.80 0.87
N LEU A 75 12.45 -5.51 1.02
CA LEU A 75 11.80 -4.95 2.21
C LEU A 75 10.35 -5.41 2.39
N ILE A 76 9.64 -5.66 1.29
CA ILE A 76 8.29 -6.26 1.29
C ILE A 76 8.33 -7.72 1.78
N HIS A 77 9.41 -8.45 1.49
CA HIS A 77 9.56 -9.86 1.86
C HIS A 77 10.34 -10.07 3.18
N HIS A 78 11.09 -9.05 3.64
CA HIS A 78 11.92 -9.08 4.86
C HIS A 78 11.52 -7.92 5.78
N PRO A 79 10.45 -8.11 6.58
CA PRO A 79 9.93 -7.04 7.42
C PRO A 79 10.90 -6.72 8.56
N LEU A 80 11.43 -5.49 8.57
CA LEU A 80 11.95 -4.88 9.79
C LEU A 80 10.78 -4.67 10.78
N PRO A 81 10.97 -4.72 12.11
CA PRO A 81 9.86 -4.81 13.07
C PRO A 81 8.74 -3.78 12.85
N LEU A 82 9.09 -2.50 12.67
CA LEU A 82 8.10 -1.43 12.47
C LEU A 82 7.62 -1.32 11.01
N VAL A 83 8.49 -1.62 10.04
CA VAL A 83 8.14 -1.57 8.61
C VAL A 83 7.19 -2.71 8.26
N GLY A 84 7.39 -3.89 8.87
CA GLY A 84 6.52 -5.04 8.75
C GLY A 84 5.10 -4.76 9.20
N GLU A 85 4.93 -4.05 10.33
CA GLU A 85 3.60 -3.67 10.80
C GLU A 85 2.90 -2.69 9.84
N TYR A 86 3.64 -1.72 9.29
CA TYR A 86 3.11 -0.83 8.26
C TYR A 86 2.70 -1.58 6.98
N VAL A 87 3.54 -2.49 6.48
CA VAL A 87 3.23 -3.36 5.34
C VAL A 87 2.00 -4.22 5.64
N ARG A 88 1.95 -4.82 6.83
CA ARG A 88 0.85 -5.70 7.27
C ARG A 88 -0.48 -4.94 7.34
N MET A 89 -0.46 -3.72 7.88
CA MET A 89 -1.64 -2.85 7.92
C MET A 89 -2.15 -2.54 6.50
N ILE A 90 -1.26 -2.14 5.58
CA ILE A 90 -1.66 -1.83 4.21
C ILE A 90 -2.19 -3.08 3.49
N ARG A 91 -1.54 -4.23 3.65
CA ARG A 91 -2.04 -5.51 3.11
C ARG A 91 -3.43 -5.82 3.64
N SER A 92 -3.64 -5.68 4.95
CA SER A 92 -4.95 -5.93 5.56
C SER A 92 -6.02 -5.06 4.94
N LEU A 93 -5.83 -3.73 4.88
CA LEU A 93 -6.81 -2.81 4.31
C LEU A 93 -7.06 -3.09 2.82
N ALA A 94 -5.98 -3.28 2.07
CA ALA A 94 -6.06 -3.48 0.63
C ALA A 94 -6.75 -4.80 0.27
N TYR A 95 -6.40 -5.89 0.94
CA TYR A 95 -6.96 -7.21 0.67
C TYR A 95 -8.42 -7.25 1.06
N THR A 96 -8.79 -6.77 2.25
CA THR A 96 -10.20 -6.66 2.64
C THR A 96 -11.00 -5.94 1.55
N TYR A 97 -10.54 -4.78 1.08
CA TYR A 97 -11.23 -4.04 0.02
C TYR A 97 -11.30 -4.81 -1.31
N ILE A 98 -10.22 -5.47 -1.74
CA ILE A 98 -10.18 -6.21 -3.01
C ILE A 98 -11.20 -7.36 -2.99
N TRP A 99 -11.21 -8.17 -1.93
CA TRP A 99 -12.10 -9.33 -1.85
C TRP A 99 -13.55 -8.95 -1.53
N GLU A 100 -13.79 -7.79 -0.92
CA GLU A 100 -15.15 -7.22 -0.80
C GLU A 100 -15.67 -6.73 -2.16
N GLN A 101 -14.85 -6.00 -2.92
CA GLN A 101 -15.27 -5.39 -4.18
C GLN A 101 -15.28 -6.36 -5.36
N TRP A 102 -14.34 -7.32 -5.38
CA TRP A 102 -14.15 -8.30 -6.44
C TRP A 102 -13.94 -9.70 -5.82
N PRO A 103 -15.01 -10.35 -5.32
CA PRO A 103 -14.90 -11.59 -4.55
C PRO A 103 -14.33 -12.76 -5.35
N LEU A 104 -14.43 -12.70 -6.68
CA LEU A 104 -13.93 -13.73 -7.58
C LEU A 104 -12.44 -13.55 -7.95
N THR A 105 -11.75 -12.53 -7.42
CA THR A 105 -10.34 -12.25 -7.73
C THR A 105 -9.46 -13.49 -7.48
N LEU A 106 -8.66 -13.85 -8.49
CA LEU A 106 -7.69 -14.95 -8.42
C LEU A 106 -6.50 -14.58 -7.51
N PRO A 107 -5.69 -15.57 -7.07
CA PRO A 107 -4.57 -15.32 -6.16
C PRO A 107 -3.53 -14.31 -6.68
N ASP A 108 -3.44 -14.10 -7.99
CA ASP A 108 -2.55 -13.13 -8.63
C ASP A 108 -3.19 -11.73 -8.79
N GLY A 109 -4.46 -11.55 -8.41
CA GLY A 109 -5.20 -10.29 -8.57
C GLY A 109 -6.00 -10.19 -9.86
N SER A 110 -5.95 -11.18 -10.75
CA SER A 110 -6.71 -11.16 -12.00
C SER A 110 -8.18 -11.55 -11.79
N SER A 111 -9.08 -11.07 -12.65
CA SER A 111 -10.47 -11.50 -12.65
C SER A 111 -10.62 -12.82 -13.41
N PRO A 112 -11.41 -13.79 -12.89
CA PRO A 112 -11.71 -15.00 -13.62
C PRO A 112 -12.50 -14.62 -14.87
N ARG A 113 -12.10 -15.21 -16.00
CA ARG A 113 -12.77 -15.04 -17.28
C ARG A 113 -14.15 -15.69 -17.29
#